data_AF-A0A524K9U6-F1
#
_entry.id   AF-A0A524K9U6-F1
#
_cell.length_a   1.000
_cell.length_b   1.000
_cell.length_c   1.000
_cell.angle_alpha   90.00
_cell.angle_beta   90.00
_cell.angle_gamma   90.00
#
_symmetry.space_group_name_H-M   'P 1'
#
loop_
_entity.id
_entity.type
_entity.pdbx_description
1 polymer ?
#
loop_
_entity_poly.entity_id
_entity_poly.type
_entity_poly.pdbx_seq_one_letter_code
_entity_poly.pdbx_strand_id
1 'polypeptide(L)'
;MKAALANAGLAKVEDRIRFFRARAEDAAPFAERGLVIADPPYGKRLGSPEEADALYASLGSFVERFKRWELCWIVDREDFSLPNASSSRRTKIVDGAETRWLHRFIPVESPSGAPDGQSGHEASREKSVQGKTGPKRY
;
A
#
# COMPACT_ATOMS: atom_id res chain seq x y z
N MET A 1 -6.53 3.64 24.55
CA MET A 1 -7.95 3.41 24.18
C MET A 1 -8.93 4.25 25.01
N LYS A 2 -8.88 4.21 26.36
CA LYS A 2 -9.78 5.00 27.23
C LYS A 2 -9.85 6.50 26.87
N ALA A 3 -8.70 7.15 26.71
CA ALA A 3 -8.63 8.57 26.33
C ALA A 3 -9.25 8.85 24.95
N ALA A 4 -9.04 7.98 23.97
CA ALA A 4 -9.58 8.15 22.63
C ALA A 4 -11.12 8.08 22.62
N LEU A 5 -11.70 7.14 23.38
CA LEU A 5 -13.16 7.04 23.55
C LEU A 5 -13.73 8.27 24.26
N ALA A 6 -13.07 8.73 25.33
CA ALA A 6 -13.50 9.93 26.05
C ALA A 6 -13.47 11.18 25.13
N ASN A 7 -12.40 11.33 24.34
CA ASN A 7 -12.27 12.44 23.39
C ASN A 7 -13.36 12.40 22.31
N ALA A 8 -13.69 11.21 21.77
CA ALA A 8 -14.76 11.05 20.80
C ALA A 8 -16.12 11.46 21.38
N GLY A 9 -16.40 11.07 22.63
CA GLY A 9 -17.62 11.48 23.34
C GLY A 9 -17.71 12.99 23.61
N LEU A 10 -16.60 13.61 24.01
CA LEU A 10 -16.54 15.08 24.16
C LEU A 10 -16.77 15.80 22.83
N ALA A 11 -16.28 15.23 21.73
CA ALA A 11 -16.45 15.76 20.38
C ALA A 11 -17.81 15.38 19.74
N LYS A 12 -18.63 14.53 20.37
CA LYS A 12 -19.94 14.07 19.88
C LYS A 12 -19.88 13.36 18.53
N VAL A 13 -18.87 12.51 18.34
CA VAL A 13 -18.64 11.73 17.10
C VAL A 13 -18.41 10.24 17.37
N GLU A 14 -18.69 9.79 18.59
CA GLU A 14 -18.47 8.41 19.03
C GLU A 14 -19.25 7.36 18.23
N ASP A 15 -20.39 7.74 17.66
CA ASP A 15 -21.21 6.89 16.79
C ASP A 15 -20.64 6.74 15.36
N ARG A 16 -19.65 7.58 15.00
CA ARG A 16 -19.01 7.61 13.67
C ARG A 16 -17.63 6.95 13.66
N ILE A 17 -17.05 6.63 14.81
CA ILE A 17 -15.68 6.12 14.93
C ILE A 17 -15.68 4.74 15.58
N ARG A 18 -15.01 3.78 14.95
CA ARG A 18 -14.76 2.46 15.54
C ARG A 18 -13.34 2.39 16.07
N PHE A 19 -13.20 2.10 17.36
CA PHE A 19 -11.90 1.95 18.00
C PHE A 19 -11.56 0.47 18.23
N PHE A 20 -10.33 0.09 17.93
CA PHE A 20 -9.80 -1.25 18.19
C PHE A 20 -8.39 -1.16 18.76
N ARG A 21 -7.99 -2.14 19.57
CA ARG A 21 -6.60 -2.32 20.00
C ARG A 21 -5.97 -3.43 19.17
N ALA A 22 -5.03 -3.08 18.31
CA ALA A 22 -4.31 -4.02 17.47
C ALA A 22 -2.88 -3.51 17.23
N ARG A 23 -2.00 -4.40 16.77
CA ARG A 23 -0.75 -4.00 16.15
C ARG A 23 -1.04 -3.40 14.78
N ALA A 24 -0.28 -2.40 14.37
CA ALA A 24 -0.47 -1.78 13.04
C ALA A 24 -0.20 -2.82 11.94
N GLU A 25 0.77 -3.69 12.17
CA GLU A 25 1.16 -4.81 11.32
C GLU A 25 0.06 -5.86 11.19
N ASP A 26 -0.98 -5.85 12.01
CA ASP A 26 -2.11 -6.79 11.91
C ASP A 26 -3.36 -6.14 11.30
N ALA A 27 -3.32 -4.82 11.02
CA ALA A 27 -4.46 -4.11 10.46
C ALA A 27 -4.82 -4.59 9.05
N ALA A 28 -6.12 -4.60 8.74
CA ALA A 28 -6.63 -4.95 7.42
C ALA A 28 -7.64 -3.90 6.93
N PRO A 29 -7.70 -3.63 5.62
CA PRO A 29 -8.68 -2.71 5.07
C PRO A 29 -10.09 -3.27 5.25
N PHE A 30 -11.01 -2.43 5.73
CA PHE A 30 -12.43 -2.80 5.85
C PHE A 30 -13.24 -2.51 4.57
N ALA A 31 -12.58 -1.96 3.55
CA ALA A 31 -13.17 -1.58 2.27
C ALA A 31 -12.14 -1.70 1.14
N GLU A 32 -12.62 -1.71 -0.09
CA GLU A 32 -11.80 -1.86 -1.29
C GLU A 32 -10.80 -0.70 -1.49
N ARG A 33 -11.24 0.53 -1.19
CA ARG A 33 -10.46 1.77 -1.29
C ARG A 33 -10.72 2.63 -0.05
N GLY A 34 -9.75 3.46 0.29
CA GLY A 34 -9.87 4.38 1.41
C GLY A 34 -8.60 5.18 1.63
N LEU A 35 -8.51 5.81 2.81
CA LEU A 35 -7.38 6.61 3.24
C LEU A 35 -6.89 6.12 4.60
N VAL A 36 -5.60 5.83 4.70
CA VAL A 36 -4.91 5.65 5.97
C VAL A 36 -4.20 6.95 6.30
N ILE A 37 -4.47 7.51 7.48
CA ILE A 37 -3.68 8.61 8.07
C ILE A 37 -3.02 8.06 9.32
N ALA A 38 -1.69 8.14 9.38
CA ALA A 38 -0.92 7.70 10.52
C ALA A 38 0.02 8.82 10.98
N ASP A 39 0.05 9.02 12.29
CA ASP A 39 1.10 9.76 12.99
C ASP A 39 1.94 8.73 13.80
N PRO A 40 2.71 7.82 13.15
CA PRO A 40 3.43 6.76 13.86
C PRO A 40 4.45 7.34 14.84
N PRO A 41 4.96 6.62 15.83
CA PRO A 41 6.07 7.15 16.63
C PRO A 41 7.29 7.46 15.73
N TYR A 42 8.04 8.52 16.01
CA TYR A 42 9.16 9.02 15.18
C TYR A 42 10.48 9.10 15.92
N GLY A 43 11.57 8.94 15.17
CA GLY A 43 12.89 9.45 15.50
C GLY A 43 13.25 9.40 16.98
N LYS A 44 13.67 10.52 17.57
CA LYS A 44 14.17 10.63 18.96
C LYS A 44 13.25 10.03 20.05
N ARG A 45 11.98 9.72 19.77
CA ARG A 45 11.04 9.04 20.68
C ARG A 45 11.05 7.52 20.57
N LEU A 46 11.50 6.98 19.44
CA LEU A 46 11.74 5.56 19.19
C LEU A 46 13.13 5.08 19.61
N GLY A 47 14.02 6.01 19.98
CA GLY A 47 15.41 5.71 20.30
C GLY A 47 16.34 6.14 19.18
N SER A 48 16.94 5.19 18.47
CA SER A 48 17.92 5.46 17.40
C SER A 48 17.27 5.49 15.99
N PRO A 49 17.91 6.14 14.99
CA PRO A 49 17.46 6.10 13.60
C PRO A 49 17.26 4.68 13.06
N GLU A 50 18.11 3.74 13.47
CA GLU A 50 18.05 2.33 13.05
C GLU A 50 16.78 1.62 13.55
N GLU A 51 16.34 1.92 14.78
CA GLU A 51 15.10 1.38 15.34
C GLU A 51 13.87 1.92 14.59
N ALA A 52 13.91 3.19 14.19
CA ALA A 52 12.88 3.79 13.36
C ALA A 52 12.86 3.14 11.96
N ASP A 53 14.01 2.97 11.32
CA ASP A 53 14.10 2.33 10.01
C ASP A 53 13.63 0.86 10.05
N ALA A 54 13.97 0.10 11.11
CA ALA A 54 13.51 -1.27 11.31
C ALA A 54 11.97 -1.34 11.49
N LEU A 55 11.40 -0.40 12.25
CA LEU A 55 9.95 -0.28 12.39
C LEU A 55 9.30 -0.03 11.03
N TYR A 56 9.81 0.92 10.23
CA TYR A 56 9.23 1.23 8.93
C TYR A 56 9.41 0.09 7.92
N ALA A 57 10.52 -0.64 7.96
CA ALA A 57 10.72 -1.84 7.16
C ALA A 57 9.67 -2.93 7.47
N SER A 58 9.30 -3.09 8.75
CA SER A 58 8.28 -4.06 9.17
C SER A 58 6.88 -3.76 8.60
N LEU A 59 6.63 -2.51 8.16
CA LEU A 59 5.36 -2.10 7.55
C LEU A 59 5.23 -2.49 6.07
N GLY A 60 6.20 -3.17 5.45
CA GLY A 60 6.08 -3.59 4.05
C GLY A 60 4.83 -4.44 3.77
N SER A 61 4.48 -5.37 4.68
CA SER A 61 3.24 -6.18 4.58
C SER A 61 1.97 -5.36 4.79
N PHE A 62 2.05 -4.27 5.55
CA PHE A 62 0.96 -3.31 5.70
C PHE A 62 0.72 -2.59 4.37
N VAL A 63 1.77 -2.03 3.77
CA VAL A 63 1.66 -1.31 2.49
C VAL A 63 1.04 -2.19 1.40
N GLU A 64 1.45 -3.45 1.31
CA GLU A 64 0.88 -4.40 0.32
C GLU A 64 -0.61 -4.68 0.57
N ARG A 65 -1.03 -4.89 1.83
CA ARG A 65 -2.46 -5.08 2.16
C ARG A 65 -3.31 -3.87 1.83
N PHE A 66 -2.74 -2.68 1.97
CA PHE A 66 -3.40 -1.40 1.72
C PHE A 66 -3.06 -0.82 0.33
N LYS A 67 -2.60 -1.63 -0.64
CA LYS A 67 -2.19 -1.17 -1.98
C LYS A 67 -3.26 -0.49 -2.84
N ARG A 68 -4.53 -0.49 -2.40
CA ARG A 68 -5.64 0.22 -3.08
C ARG A 68 -6.13 1.42 -2.28
N TRP A 69 -5.43 1.73 -1.20
CA TRP A 69 -5.71 2.84 -0.30
C TRP A 69 -4.64 3.89 -0.47
N GLU A 70 -5.04 5.14 -0.30
CA GLU A 70 -4.07 6.21 -0.14
C GLU A 70 -3.44 6.13 1.25
N LEU A 71 -2.13 6.33 1.30
CA LEU A 71 -1.34 6.22 2.52
C LEU A 71 -0.75 7.59 2.88
N CYS A 72 -1.18 8.18 4.00
CA CYS A 72 -0.70 9.45 4.53
C CYS A 72 0.08 9.27 5.84
N TRP A 73 1.38 9.53 5.80
CA TRP A 73 2.30 9.43 6.93
C TRP A 73 2.79 10.82 7.29
N ILE A 74 2.51 11.26 8.51
CA ILE A 74 3.23 12.39 9.08
C ILE A 74 4.57 11.82 9.58
N VAL A 75 5.71 12.50 9.45
CA VAL A 75 7.07 12.06 9.89
C VAL A 75 7.96 13.28 10.18
N ASP A 76 9.09 13.09 10.87
CA ASP A 76 10.05 14.15 11.24
C ASP A 76 11.18 14.35 10.22
N ARG A 77 11.19 13.61 9.10
CA ARG A 77 12.23 13.67 8.07
C ARG A 77 11.64 13.83 6.67
N GLU A 78 12.28 14.64 5.83
CA GLU A 78 11.82 14.96 4.47
C GLU A 78 12.04 13.81 3.49
N ASP A 79 13.08 13.01 3.71
CA ASP A 79 13.53 11.93 2.83
C ASP A 79 12.84 10.59 3.12
N PHE A 80 11.74 10.62 3.90
CA PHE A 80 11.00 9.41 4.25
C PHE A 80 10.42 8.70 3.02
N SER A 81 10.51 7.37 3.04
CA SER A 81 9.87 6.50 2.06
C SER A 81 9.29 5.27 2.75
N LEU A 82 8.17 4.76 2.22
CA LEU A 82 7.62 3.49 2.63
C LEU A 82 8.15 2.37 1.72
N PRO A 83 8.42 1.17 2.27
CA PRO A 83 8.74 0.01 1.44
C PRO A 83 7.66 -0.24 0.39
N ASN A 84 8.06 -0.55 -0.84
CA ASN A 84 7.18 -0.84 -1.98
C ASN A 84 6.27 0.32 -2.43
N ALA A 85 6.47 1.54 -1.94
CA ALA A 85 5.74 2.70 -2.40
C ALA A 85 6.49 3.40 -3.54
N SER A 86 5.84 3.58 -4.70
CA SER A 86 6.51 4.06 -5.92
C SER A 86 6.86 5.55 -5.89
N SER A 87 6.05 6.38 -5.24
CA SER A 87 6.33 7.81 -5.05
C SER A 87 5.47 8.40 -3.93
N SER A 88 5.92 9.51 -3.33
CA SER A 88 5.11 10.32 -2.44
C SER A 88 5.07 11.78 -2.86
N ARG A 89 3.93 12.41 -2.65
CA ARG A 89 3.84 13.87 -2.56
C ARG A 89 4.09 14.26 -1.11
N ARG A 90 5.09 15.12 -0.87
CA ARG A 90 5.43 15.59 0.48
C ARG A 90 5.01 17.04 0.69
N THR A 91 4.50 17.34 1.87
CA THR A 91 4.15 18.70 2.30
C THR A 91 4.78 18.96 3.66
N LYS A 92 5.52 20.06 3.79
CA LYS A 92 6.05 20.52 5.07
C LYS A 92 4.91 21.03 5.94
N ILE A 93 4.88 20.59 7.20
CA ILE A 93 3.92 21.04 8.21
C ILE A 93 4.66 21.59 9.43
N VAL A 94 4.01 22.47 10.17
CA VAL A 94 4.52 23.01 11.44
C VAL A 94 3.66 22.42 12.55
N ASP A 95 4.29 21.66 13.44
CA ASP A 95 3.66 21.00 14.58
C ASP A 95 4.24 21.61 15.87
N GLY A 96 3.61 22.69 16.33
CA GLY A 96 4.17 23.53 17.39
C GLY A 96 5.51 24.14 16.98
N ALA A 97 6.58 23.79 17.71
CA ALA A 97 7.94 24.26 17.44
C ALA A 97 8.72 23.35 16.48
N GLU A 98 8.14 22.23 16.03
CA GLU A 98 8.81 21.25 15.19
C GLU A 98 8.37 21.38 13.72
N THR A 99 9.33 21.23 12.81
CA THR A 99 9.02 21.00 11.40
C THR A 99 8.81 19.51 11.19
N ARG A 100 7.70 19.15 10.54
CA ARG A 100 7.38 17.77 10.18
C ARG A 100 6.95 17.71 8.72
N TRP A 101 6.78 16.51 8.19
CA TRP A 101 6.44 16.26 6.79
C TRP A 101 5.26 15.32 6.70
N LEU A 102 4.23 15.71 5.95
CA LEU A 102 3.17 14.82 5.50
C LEU A 102 3.56 14.21 4.16
N HIS A 103 3.81 12.91 4.14
CA HIS A 103 4.03 12.10 2.95
C HIS A 103 2.74 11.40 2.55
N ARG A 104 2.27 11.70 1.33
CA ARG A 104 1.12 11.07 0.70
C ARG A 104 1.60 10.13 -0.39
N PHE A 105 1.48 8.82 -0.17
CA PHE A 105 1.78 7.78 -1.14
C PHE A 105 0.48 7.35 -1.83
N ILE A 106 0.47 7.48 -3.15
CA ILE A 106 -0.62 7.00 -4.00
C ILE A 106 -0.11 5.69 -4.59
N PRO A 107 -0.69 4.54 -4.23
CA PRO A 107 -0.29 3.29 -4.85
C PRO A 107 -0.54 3.35 -6.34
N VAL A 108 0.46 2.96 -7.13
CA VAL A 108 0.27 2.77 -8.56
C VAL A 108 -0.57 1.51 -8.71
N GLU A 109 -1.79 1.66 -9.21
CA GLU A 109 -2.61 0.52 -9.57
C GLU A 109 -1.81 -0.28 -10.61
N SER A 110 -1.38 -1.50 -10.25
CA SER A 110 -0.80 -2.40 -11.24
C SER A 110 -1.89 -2.64 -12.28
N PRO A 111 -1.63 -2.45 -13.58
CA PRO A 111 -2.64 -2.70 -14.60
C PRO A 111 -3.11 -4.14 -14.42
N SER A 112 -4.39 -4.31 -14.13
CA SER A 112 -5.06 -5.59 -14.01
C SER A 112 -4.77 -6.41 -15.27
N GLY A 113 -3.95 -7.45 -15.15
CA GLY A 113 -3.55 -8.31 -16.25
C GLY A 113 -3.93 -9.77 -16.00
N ALA A 114 -5.19 -10.12 -16.28
CA ALA A 114 -5.56 -11.34 -16.99
C ALA A 114 -7.04 -11.26 -17.41
N PRO A 115 -7.38 -11.51 -18.69
CA PRO A 115 -8.76 -11.71 -19.10
C PRO A 115 -9.27 -13.05 -18.52
N ASP A 116 -10.53 -13.06 -18.09
CA ASP A 116 -11.24 -14.26 -17.67
C ASP A 116 -11.05 -15.39 -18.67
N GLY A 117 -10.60 -16.54 -18.17
CA GLY A 117 -10.45 -17.75 -18.96
C GLY A 117 -11.78 -18.17 -19.55
N GLN A 118 -11.94 -17.99 -20.85
CA GLN A 118 -12.98 -18.70 -21.60
C GLN A 118 -12.52 -20.13 -21.83
N SER A 119 -13.12 -21.04 -21.08
CA SER A 119 -13.32 -22.44 -21.47
C SER A 119 -14.20 -22.49 -22.73
N GLY A 120 -13.73 -23.14 -23.80
CA GLY A 120 -14.53 -23.36 -25.00
C GLY A 120 -13.87 -24.28 -26.03
N HIS A 121 -14.22 -25.57 -25.93
CA HIS A 121 -14.39 -26.56 -26.99
C HIS A 121 -13.46 -26.59 -28.23
N GLU A 122 -12.62 -27.63 -28.24
CA GLU A 122 -12.47 -28.66 -29.29
C GLU A 122 -13.07 -28.37 -30.69
N ALA A 123 -12.19 -28.31 -31.69
CA ALA A 123 -12.52 -28.71 -33.06
C ALA A 123 -11.27 -29.27 -33.77
N SER A 124 -11.24 -30.60 -33.86
CA SER A 124 -10.35 -31.39 -34.69
C SER A 124 -10.35 -30.90 -36.14
N ARG A 125 -9.16 -30.76 -36.74
CA ARG A 125 -9.01 -30.90 -38.19
C ARG A 125 -7.66 -31.50 -38.56
N GLU A 126 -7.78 -32.71 -39.05
CA GLU A 126 -6.76 -33.58 -39.60
C GLU A 126 -6.53 -33.26 -41.09
N LYS A 127 -5.39 -33.74 -41.61
CA LYS A 127 -4.93 -33.82 -43.03
C LYS A 127 -4.27 -32.55 -43.58
N SER A 128 -3.17 -32.58 -44.33
CA SER A 128 -2.49 -33.65 -45.07
C SER A 128 -1.00 -33.31 -45.23
N VAL A 129 -0.13 -34.30 -45.06
CA VAL A 129 1.25 -34.28 -45.55
C VAL A 129 1.22 -34.68 -47.03
N GLN A 130 1.67 -33.79 -47.92
CA GLN A 130 1.99 -34.15 -49.30
C GLN A 130 3.37 -33.57 -49.62
N GLY A 131 4.35 -34.46 -49.76
CA GLY A 131 5.70 -34.10 -50.13
C GLY A 131 5.83 -33.60 -51.56
N LYS A 132 6.92 -32.88 -51.82
CA LYS A 132 7.59 -32.86 -53.14
C LYS A 132 9.05 -32.46 -52.95
N THR A 133 9.90 -33.38 -53.39
CA THR A 133 11.35 -33.33 -53.44
C THR A 133 11.86 -32.58 -54.68
N GLY A 134 12.85 -31.70 -54.47
CA GLY A 134 13.99 -31.44 -55.37
C GLY A 134 13.90 -30.25 -56.35
N PRO A 135 15.02 -29.84 -56.97
CA PRO A 135 16.43 -30.01 -56.59
C PRO A 135 17.20 -28.67 -56.46
N LYS A 136 18.40 -28.75 -55.85
CA LYS A 136 19.43 -27.70 -55.79
C LYS A 136 19.91 -27.28 -57.18
N ARG A 137 20.24 -26.00 -57.36
CA ARG A 137 21.32 -25.55 -58.27
C ARG A 137 22.04 -24.31 -57.72
N TYR A 138 23.36 -24.47 -57.64
CA TYR A 138 24.50 -23.53 -57.52
C TYR A 138 24.36 -22.24 -56.71
#